data_AF-A0A4Q3YK36-F1
#
_entry.id   AF-A0A4Q3YK36-F1
#
_cell.length_a   1.000
_cell.length_b   1.000
_cell.length_c   1.000
_cell.angle_alpha   90.00
_cell.angle_beta   90.00
_cell.angle_gamma   90.00
#
_symmetry.space_group_name_H-M   'P 1'
#
loop_
_entity.id
_entity.type
_entity.pdbx_description
1 polymer ?
#
loop_
_entity_poly.entity_id
_entity_poly.type
_entity_poly.pdbx_seq_one_letter_code
_entity_poly.pdbx_strand_id
1 'polypeptide(L)'
;MSAAFPNTVSELQSSIHHKWERYEQFTLRRFDTPRRNEFYGATDALWDTDHALRSVWNGLPKQEGLAKLVAYGMLQALVSQQEAAKSLREIILPRLAWKVSDVTELQRIRILRVRLSGHIVLARHYGGTASTINVRDPDFISGVIYGLDSESADRFPKASIQGLILENSAGLLPLLTEVDRALNEPEMVFRTLSQT
;
A
#
# COMPACT_ATOMS: atom_id res chain seq x y z
N MET A 1 9.20 -8.00 23.08
CA MET A 1 9.88 -6.83 22.46
C MET A 1 8.93 -6.29 21.40
N SER A 2 8.49 -5.03 21.53
CA SER A 2 7.63 -4.41 20.52
C SER A 2 8.50 -4.01 19.33
N ALA A 3 8.23 -4.54 18.15
CA ALA A 3 8.91 -4.07 16.94
C ALA A 3 8.51 -2.62 16.67
N ALA A 4 9.45 -1.79 16.23
CA ALA A 4 9.16 -0.42 15.81
C ALA A 4 8.50 -0.42 14.43
N PHE A 5 7.57 0.52 14.20
CA PHE A 5 6.98 0.75 12.88
C PHE A 5 8.08 1.20 11.90
N PRO A 6 8.11 0.72 10.65
CA PRO A 6 9.14 1.10 9.69
C PRO A 6 9.05 2.59 9.33
N ASN A 7 10.10 3.35 9.65
CA ASN A 7 10.13 4.79 9.40
C ASN A 7 10.52 5.14 7.95
N THR A 8 11.30 4.30 7.26
CA THR A 8 11.87 4.62 5.95
C THR A 8 10.83 4.91 4.87
N VAL A 9 9.73 4.14 4.82
CA VAL A 9 8.62 4.38 3.88
C VAL A 9 7.94 5.73 4.16
N SER A 10 7.73 6.04 5.44
CA SER A 10 7.09 7.29 5.87
C SER A 10 7.98 8.52 5.64
N GLU A 11 9.29 8.36 5.84
CA GLU A 11 10.29 9.38 5.49
C GLU A 11 10.27 9.69 3.99
N LEU A 12 10.22 8.65 3.14
CA LEU A 12 10.10 8.82 1.69
C LEU A 12 8.77 9.45 1.30
N GLN A 13 7.64 9.07 1.90
CA GLN A 13 6.34 9.69 1.65
C GLN A 13 6.37 11.19 1.95
N SER A 14 6.89 11.57 3.12
CA SER A 14 7.07 12.98 3.52
C SER A 14 7.95 13.74 2.52
N SER A 15 9.07 13.13 2.13
CA SER A 15 10.02 13.70 1.18
C SER A 15 9.40 13.92 -0.21
N ILE A 16 8.67 12.93 -0.73
CA ILE A 16 7.96 12.99 -2.02
C ILE A 16 6.97 14.15 -2.03
N HIS A 17 6.16 14.28 -0.97
CA HIS A 17 5.18 15.35 -0.83
C HIS A 17 5.85 16.74 -0.89
N HIS A 18 6.98 16.93 -0.20
CA HIS A 18 7.72 18.20 -0.20
C HIS A 18 8.48 18.51 -1.51
N LYS A 19 8.83 17.50 -2.30
CA LYS A 19 9.64 17.67 -3.53
C LYS A 19 8.80 18.01 -4.76
N TRP A 20 7.51 17.71 -4.75
CA TRP A 20 6.64 17.91 -5.91
C TRP A 20 6.56 19.36 -6.38
N GLU A 21 6.39 20.32 -5.47
CA GLU A 21 6.29 21.73 -5.84
C GLU A 21 7.52 22.20 -6.63
N ARG A 22 8.72 21.74 -6.24
CA ARG A 22 9.96 22.03 -6.95
C ARG A 22 10.00 21.32 -8.30
N TYR A 23 9.61 20.06 -8.35
CA TYR A 23 9.56 19.29 -9.59
C TYR A 23 8.65 19.95 -10.65
N GLU A 24 7.46 20.42 -10.26
CA GLU A 24 6.55 21.12 -11.18
C GLU A 24 7.20 22.38 -11.77
N GLN A 25 7.85 23.19 -10.92
CA GLN A 25 8.52 24.43 -11.34
C GLN A 25 9.62 24.19 -12.38
N PHE A 26 10.47 23.18 -12.17
CA PHE A 26 11.62 22.93 -13.05
C PHE A 26 11.29 22.11 -14.29
N THR A 27 10.28 21.23 -14.23
CA THR A 27 10.05 20.22 -15.27
C THR A 27 8.88 20.53 -16.17
N LEU A 28 7.71 20.88 -15.62
CA LEU A 28 6.48 20.88 -16.40
C LEU A 28 6.29 22.16 -17.22
N ARG A 29 6.94 23.27 -16.84
CA ARG A 29 6.90 24.60 -17.51
C ARG A 29 5.49 25.12 -17.88
N ARG A 30 4.44 24.44 -17.41
CA ARG A 30 3.01 24.69 -17.64
C ARG A 30 2.21 23.98 -16.54
N PHE A 31 1.15 24.61 -16.06
CA PHE A 31 0.25 24.04 -15.06
C PHE A 31 -0.66 22.97 -15.69
N ASP A 32 -0.37 21.69 -15.44
CA ASP A 32 -1.22 20.56 -15.81
C ASP A 32 -2.11 20.17 -14.61
N THR A 33 -3.24 20.88 -14.45
CA THR A 33 -4.15 20.72 -13.29
C THR A 33 -4.61 19.28 -13.07
N PRO A 34 -5.02 18.51 -14.10
CA PRO A 34 -5.37 17.09 -13.91
C PRO A 34 -4.25 16.25 -13.31
N ARG A 35 -3.04 16.33 -13.87
CA ARG A 35 -1.88 15.54 -13.40
C ARG A 35 -1.45 15.96 -12.00
N ARG A 36 -1.54 17.26 -11.70
CA ARG A 36 -1.33 17.80 -10.36
C ARG A 36 -2.31 17.20 -9.36
N ASN A 37 -3.61 17.24 -9.66
CA ASN A 37 -4.63 16.68 -8.76
C ASN A 37 -4.43 15.18 -8.53
N GLU A 38 -4.06 14.44 -9.57
CA GLU A 38 -3.75 13.01 -9.46
C GLU A 38 -2.53 12.77 -8.55
N PHE A 39 -1.48 13.59 -8.69
CA PHE A 39 -0.30 13.51 -7.83
C PHE A 39 -0.66 13.78 -6.36
N TYR A 40 -1.32 14.91 -6.07
CA TYR A 40 -1.69 15.27 -4.70
C TYR A 40 -2.65 14.24 -4.10
N GLY A 41 -3.63 13.77 -4.87
CA GLY A 41 -4.55 12.72 -4.43
C GLY A 41 -3.81 11.42 -4.08
N ALA A 42 -2.79 11.04 -4.85
CA ALA A 42 -1.98 9.87 -4.55
C ALA A 42 -1.06 10.09 -3.33
N THR A 43 -0.46 11.26 -3.15
CA THR A 43 0.34 11.55 -1.94
C THR A 43 -0.50 11.60 -0.68
N ASP A 44 -1.70 12.19 -0.74
CA ASP A 44 -2.62 12.27 0.40
C ASP A 44 -3.12 10.87 0.76
N ALA A 45 -3.48 10.06 -0.24
CA ALA A 45 -3.86 8.67 -0.03
C ALA A 45 -2.75 7.87 0.65
N LEU A 46 -1.47 8.05 0.29
CA LEU A 46 -0.34 7.40 0.97
C LEU A 46 -0.24 7.80 2.44
N TRP A 47 -0.43 9.09 2.73
CA TRP A 47 -0.33 9.65 4.07
C TRP A 47 -1.47 9.17 4.98
N ASP A 48 -2.71 9.30 4.52
CA ASP A 48 -3.91 8.92 5.29
C ASP A 48 -3.92 7.43 5.62
N THR A 49 -3.52 6.62 4.66
CA THR A 49 -3.45 5.16 4.86
C THR A 49 -2.28 4.77 5.75
N ASP A 50 -1.14 5.49 5.73
CA ASP A 50 -0.05 5.25 6.69
C ASP A 50 -0.51 5.53 8.12
N HIS A 51 -1.18 6.67 8.34
CA HIS A 51 -1.78 7.01 9.64
C HIS A 51 -2.79 5.95 10.10
N ALA A 52 -3.64 5.47 9.21
CA ALA A 52 -4.58 4.40 9.52
C ALA A 52 -3.85 3.10 9.93
N LEU A 53 -2.78 2.72 9.23
CA LEU A 53 -2.01 1.50 9.55
C LEU A 53 -1.25 1.62 10.88
N ARG A 54 -0.68 2.79 11.18
CA ARG A 54 -0.06 3.06 12.48
C ARG A 54 -1.03 2.91 13.63
N SER A 55 -2.30 3.31 13.44
CA SER A 55 -3.33 3.20 14.47
C SER A 55 -3.63 1.76 14.91
N VAL A 56 -3.33 0.77 14.05
CA VAL A 56 -3.55 -0.66 14.29
C VAL A 56 -2.26 -1.45 14.53
N TRP A 57 -1.10 -0.79 14.62
CA TRP A 57 0.21 -1.44 14.80
C TRP A 57 0.26 -2.35 16.04
N ASN A 58 -0.43 -1.95 17.10
CA ASN A 58 -0.50 -2.67 18.37
C ASN A 58 -1.62 -3.71 18.42
N GLY A 59 -2.17 -4.10 17.26
CA GLY A 59 -3.23 -5.08 17.12
C GLY A 59 -4.62 -4.47 16.96
N LEU A 60 -5.60 -5.37 16.77
CA LEU A 60 -7.01 -5.05 16.57
C LEU A 60 -7.74 -4.87 17.91
N PRO A 61 -8.86 -4.13 17.91
CA PRO A 61 -9.74 -4.05 19.08
C PRO A 61 -10.21 -5.42 19.56
N LYS A 62 -10.42 -5.58 20.87
CA LYS A 62 -10.88 -6.86 21.47
C LYS A 62 -12.33 -7.21 21.14
N GLN A 63 -13.16 -6.21 20.83
CA GLN A 63 -14.56 -6.43 20.49
C GLN A 63 -14.68 -6.96 19.07
N GLU A 64 -15.19 -8.18 18.89
CA GLU A 64 -15.18 -8.90 17.61
C GLU A 64 -15.73 -8.10 16.42
N GLY A 65 -16.91 -7.49 16.56
CA GLY A 65 -17.53 -6.72 15.46
C GLY A 65 -16.69 -5.52 15.03
N LEU A 66 -16.10 -4.80 16.01
CA LEU A 66 -15.19 -3.69 15.76
C LEU A 66 -13.87 -4.19 15.17
N ALA A 67 -13.34 -5.30 15.68
CA ALA A 67 -12.11 -5.92 15.19
C ALA A 67 -12.22 -6.32 13.72
N LYS A 68 -13.36 -6.89 13.32
CA LYS A 68 -13.66 -7.21 11.92
C LYS A 68 -13.69 -5.97 11.03
N LEU A 69 -14.39 -4.91 11.47
CA LEU A 69 -14.44 -3.65 10.72
C LEU A 69 -13.05 -3.03 10.55
N VAL A 70 -12.26 -2.98 11.62
CA VAL A 70 -10.89 -2.46 11.59
C VAL A 70 -9.99 -3.33 10.71
N ALA A 71 -10.12 -4.65 10.75
CA ALA A 71 -9.35 -5.55 9.88
C ALA A 71 -9.67 -5.33 8.39
N TYR A 72 -10.95 -5.12 8.04
CA TYR A 72 -11.33 -4.73 6.67
C TYR A 72 -10.73 -3.38 6.27
N GLY A 73 -10.83 -2.38 7.14
CA GLY A 73 -10.25 -1.06 6.91
C GLY A 73 -8.73 -1.12 6.72
N MET A 74 -8.04 -1.91 7.54
CA MET A 74 -6.60 -2.15 7.44
C MET A 74 -6.23 -2.80 6.09
N LEU A 75 -6.89 -3.89 5.71
CA LEU A 75 -6.62 -4.55 4.42
C LEU A 75 -6.88 -3.61 3.24
N GLN A 76 -7.91 -2.77 3.32
CA GLN A 76 -8.20 -1.76 2.32
C GLN A 76 -7.13 -0.65 2.29
N ALA A 77 -6.66 -0.19 3.45
CA ALA A 77 -5.61 0.82 3.56
C ALA A 77 -4.28 0.33 2.95
N LEU A 78 -3.89 -0.94 3.20
CA LEU A 78 -2.71 -1.55 2.58
C LEU A 78 -2.81 -1.52 1.05
N VAL A 79 -3.95 -1.92 0.48
CA VAL A 79 -4.16 -1.93 -0.97
C VAL A 79 -4.18 -0.49 -1.53
N SER A 80 -4.80 0.45 -0.83
CA SER A 80 -4.82 1.85 -1.23
C SER A 80 -3.41 2.47 -1.25
N GLN A 81 -2.53 2.14 -0.29
CA GLN A 81 -1.11 2.56 -0.36
C GLN A 81 -0.42 2.06 -1.63
N GLN A 82 -0.67 0.81 -2.02
CA GLN A 82 -0.06 0.21 -3.22
C GLN A 82 -0.52 0.90 -4.50
N GLU A 83 -1.82 1.16 -4.64
CA GLU A 83 -2.36 1.85 -5.81
C GLU A 83 -1.85 3.29 -5.88
N ALA A 84 -1.81 3.99 -4.74
CA ALA A 84 -1.31 5.37 -4.67
C ALA A 84 0.17 5.46 -5.09
N ALA A 85 1.03 4.59 -4.56
CA ALA A 85 2.44 4.56 -4.97
C ALA A 85 2.61 4.22 -6.46
N LYS A 86 1.76 3.35 -7.01
CA LYS A 86 1.74 3.02 -8.44
C LYS A 86 1.36 4.24 -9.29
N SER A 87 0.30 4.96 -8.91
CA SER A 87 -0.11 6.19 -9.59
C SER A 87 1.00 7.24 -9.58
N LEU A 88 1.68 7.46 -8.44
CA LEU A 88 2.83 8.38 -8.39
C LEU A 88 3.93 8.01 -9.39
N ARG A 89 4.26 6.72 -9.48
CA ARG A 89 5.24 6.22 -10.44
C ARG A 89 4.79 6.46 -11.88
N GLU A 90 3.53 6.16 -12.21
CA GLU A 90 3.01 6.37 -13.57
C GLU A 90 2.99 7.85 -13.96
N ILE A 91 2.66 8.73 -13.00
CA ILE A 91 2.69 10.18 -13.16
C ILE A 91 4.12 10.67 -13.40
N ILE A 92 5.13 10.17 -12.69
CA ILE A 92 6.49 10.74 -12.73
C ILE A 92 7.39 10.02 -13.75
N LEU A 93 7.19 8.71 -13.93
CA LEU A 93 8.00 7.81 -14.74
C LEU A 93 7.11 7.08 -15.76
N PRO A 94 6.57 7.78 -16.78
CA PRO A 94 5.55 7.25 -17.69
C PRO A 94 6.02 6.10 -18.61
N ARG A 95 7.19 5.50 -18.37
CA ARG A 95 7.79 4.43 -19.20
C ARG A 95 8.13 3.15 -18.44
N LEU A 96 7.73 3.02 -17.17
CA LEU A 96 8.05 1.83 -16.38
C LEU A 96 6.80 1.01 -16.11
N ALA A 97 6.77 -0.21 -16.65
CA ALA A 97 5.71 -1.18 -16.46
C ALA A 97 5.88 -1.94 -15.13
N TRP A 98 5.97 -1.24 -14.00
CA TRP A 98 5.90 -1.90 -12.70
C TRP A 98 4.44 -2.26 -12.42
N LYS A 99 4.17 -3.55 -12.25
CA LYS A 99 2.86 -4.05 -11.84
C LYS A 99 2.97 -4.52 -10.41
N VAL A 100 1.90 -4.33 -9.64
CA VAL A 100 1.87 -4.81 -8.25
C VAL A 100 2.04 -6.33 -8.16
N SER A 101 1.68 -7.06 -9.23
CA SER A 101 1.95 -8.49 -9.40
C SER A 101 3.43 -8.85 -9.41
N ASP A 102 4.32 -7.89 -9.65
CA ASP A 102 5.75 -8.11 -9.77
C ASP A 102 6.43 -8.18 -8.38
N VAL A 103 5.71 -7.79 -7.32
CA VAL A 103 6.22 -7.84 -5.93
C VAL A 103 5.41 -8.87 -5.14
N THR A 104 6.11 -9.94 -4.73
CA THR A 104 5.51 -11.12 -4.09
C THR A 104 4.73 -10.74 -2.82
N GLU A 105 5.28 -9.86 -2.00
CA GLU A 105 4.69 -9.37 -0.75
C GLU A 105 3.36 -8.66 -1.00
N LEU A 106 3.34 -7.71 -1.94
CA LEU A 106 2.13 -6.93 -2.27
C LEU A 106 1.05 -7.81 -2.89
N GLN A 107 1.45 -8.75 -3.74
CA GLN A 107 0.53 -9.71 -4.33
C GLN A 107 -0.11 -10.60 -3.27
N ARG A 108 0.65 -11.03 -2.26
CA ARG A 108 0.13 -11.81 -1.13
C ARG A 108 -0.94 -11.05 -0.35
N ILE A 109 -0.70 -9.76 -0.07
CA ILE A 109 -1.66 -8.89 0.62
C ILE A 109 -2.95 -8.74 -0.20
N ARG A 110 -2.84 -8.56 -1.52
CA ARG A 110 -4.01 -8.51 -2.41
C ARG A 110 -4.81 -9.80 -2.37
N ILE A 111 -4.14 -10.93 -2.53
CA ILE A 111 -4.79 -12.25 -2.48
C ILE A 111 -5.50 -12.40 -1.13
N LEU A 112 -4.85 -12.05 -0.02
CA LEU A 112 -5.45 -12.10 1.31
C LEU A 112 -6.69 -11.20 1.41
N ARG A 113 -6.62 -9.94 0.98
CA ARG A 113 -7.76 -9.01 0.98
C ARG A 113 -8.92 -9.54 0.15
N VAL A 114 -8.65 -10.05 -1.05
CA VAL A 114 -9.70 -10.56 -1.93
C VAL A 114 -10.31 -11.83 -1.33
N ARG A 115 -9.48 -12.75 -0.84
CA ARG A 115 -9.90 -13.94 -0.11
C ARG A 115 -10.72 -13.60 1.12
N LEU A 116 -10.44 -12.51 1.85
CA LEU A 116 -11.18 -12.13 3.05
C LEU A 116 -12.33 -11.14 2.81
N SER A 117 -12.56 -10.71 1.57
CA SER A 117 -13.54 -9.66 1.22
C SER A 117 -15.00 -10.00 1.53
N GLY A 118 -15.33 -11.26 1.79
CA GLY A 118 -16.71 -11.72 1.99
C GLY A 118 -17.57 -11.69 0.72
N HIS A 119 -17.02 -11.26 -0.42
CA HIS A 119 -17.74 -11.11 -1.67
C HIS A 119 -17.66 -12.39 -2.49
N ILE A 120 -18.81 -13.01 -2.79
CA ILE A 120 -18.90 -14.33 -3.47
C ILE A 120 -18.10 -14.36 -4.77
N VAL A 121 -18.21 -13.33 -5.60
CA VAL A 121 -17.50 -13.25 -6.90
C VAL A 121 -15.98 -13.25 -6.70
N LEU A 122 -15.50 -12.58 -5.65
CA LEU A 122 -14.09 -12.46 -5.33
C LEU A 122 -13.54 -13.74 -4.70
N ALA A 123 -14.34 -14.41 -3.87
CA ALA A 123 -14.01 -15.73 -3.33
C ALA A 123 -13.85 -16.78 -4.46
N ARG A 124 -14.75 -16.77 -5.45
CA ARG A 124 -14.69 -17.64 -6.64
C ARG A 124 -13.44 -17.46 -7.48
N HIS A 125 -12.94 -16.24 -7.58
CA HIS A 125 -11.69 -15.96 -8.29
C HIS A 125 -10.50 -16.75 -7.71
N TYR A 126 -10.55 -17.13 -6.44
CA TYR A 126 -9.52 -17.90 -5.75
C TYR A 126 -9.98 -19.32 -5.33
N GLY A 127 -10.95 -19.88 -6.05
CA GLY A 127 -11.42 -21.26 -5.86
C GLY A 127 -12.44 -21.48 -4.74
N GLY A 128 -12.80 -20.43 -3.99
CA GLY A 128 -13.82 -20.51 -2.94
C GLY A 128 -15.25 -20.23 -3.42
N THR A 129 -16.24 -20.49 -2.58
CA THR A 129 -17.65 -20.09 -2.80
C THR A 129 -18.06 -18.90 -1.95
N ALA A 130 -17.42 -18.71 -0.79
CA ALA A 130 -17.60 -17.58 0.10
C ALA A 130 -16.37 -17.43 1.01
N SER A 131 -16.29 -16.32 1.74
CA SER A 131 -15.27 -16.16 2.76
C SER A 131 -15.74 -15.35 3.95
N THR A 132 -15.05 -15.51 5.08
CA THR A 132 -15.27 -14.69 6.26
C THR A 132 -13.95 -14.39 6.95
N ILE A 133 -13.84 -13.18 7.49
CA ILE A 133 -12.73 -12.78 8.34
C ILE A 133 -13.01 -13.20 9.78
N ASN A 134 -12.05 -13.86 10.40
CA ASN A 134 -12.05 -14.26 11.80
C ASN A 134 -10.97 -13.49 12.54
N VAL A 135 -11.39 -12.71 13.52
CA VAL A 135 -10.50 -11.98 14.41
C VAL A 135 -10.69 -12.52 15.82
N ARG A 136 -9.94 -13.58 16.15
CA ARG A 136 -9.94 -14.19 17.49
C ARG A 136 -8.72 -13.79 18.31
N ASP A 137 -7.69 -13.30 17.62
CA ASP A 137 -6.41 -12.91 18.16
C ASP A 137 -6.17 -11.46 17.71
N PRO A 138 -6.00 -10.51 18.64
CA PRO A 138 -5.75 -9.10 18.31
C PRO A 138 -4.54 -8.90 17.39
N ASP A 139 -3.56 -9.80 17.38
CA ASP A 139 -2.32 -9.63 16.61
C ASP A 139 -2.40 -10.23 15.21
N PHE A 140 -3.48 -10.95 14.90
CA PHE A 140 -3.62 -11.70 13.65
C PHE A 140 -4.97 -11.47 12.97
N ILE A 141 -4.90 -11.36 11.66
CA ILE A 141 -6.06 -11.52 10.79
C ILE A 141 -6.09 -12.96 10.30
N SER A 142 -7.21 -13.63 10.50
CA SER A 142 -7.45 -14.95 9.94
C SER A 142 -8.78 -15.01 9.19
N GLY A 143 -9.04 -16.09 8.48
CA GLY A 143 -10.36 -16.30 7.90
C GLY A 143 -10.61 -17.73 7.51
N VAL A 144 -11.79 -17.94 6.92
CA VAL A 144 -12.18 -19.22 6.33
C VAL A 144 -12.63 -18.95 4.92
N ILE A 145 -12.11 -19.75 3.99
CA ILE A 145 -12.57 -19.79 2.60
C ILE A 145 -13.45 -21.04 2.45
N TYR A 146 -14.73 -20.82 2.20
CA TYR A 146 -15.68 -21.89 1.95
C TYR A 146 -15.54 -22.38 0.51
N GLY A 147 -15.87 -23.65 0.24
CA GLY A 147 -15.82 -24.23 -1.11
C GLY A 147 -14.45 -24.70 -1.58
N LEU A 148 -13.39 -24.49 -0.78
CA LEU A 148 -12.11 -25.17 -0.96
C LEU A 148 -12.12 -26.55 -0.27
N ASP A 149 -11.34 -27.48 -0.81
CA ASP A 149 -11.13 -28.81 -0.22
C ASP A 149 -10.65 -28.70 1.22
N SER A 150 -11.07 -29.64 2.05
CA SER A 150 -10.81 -29.59 3.49
C SER A 150 -9.33 -29.67 3.85
N GLU A 151 -8.52 -30.28 2.97
CA GLU A 151 -7.07 -30.41 3.11
C GLU A 151 -6.29 -29.24 2.49
N SER A 152 -6.97 -28.30 1.84
CA SER A 152 -6.30 -27.15 1.24
C SER A 152 -5.66 -26.26 2.32
N ALA A 153 -4.35 -26.10 2.25
CA ALA A 153 -3.60 -25.18 3.12
C ALA A 153 -4.11 -23.72 3.02
N ASP A 154 -4.74 -23.38 1.91
CA ASP A 154 -5.30 -22.06 1.64
C ASP A 154 -6.68 -21.81 2.28
N ARG A 155 -7.30 -22.85 2.85
CA ARG A 155 -8.64 -22.76 3.44
C ARG A 155 -8.71 -21.84 4.65
N PHE A 156 -7.61 -21.75 5.40
CA PHE A 156 -7.52 -20.99 6.64
C PHE A 156 -6.36 -20.00 6.60
N PRO A 157 -6.45 -18.93 5.77
CA PRO A 157 -5.39 -17.93 5.73
C PRO A 157 -5.26 -17.28 7.12
N LYS A 158 -4.01 -17.10 7.55
CA LYS A 158 -3.65 -16.40 8.79
C LYS A 158 -2.44 -15.52 8.54
N ALA A 159 -2.51 -14.26 8.95
CA ALA A 159 -1.43 -13.30 8.79
C ALA A 159 -1.32 -12.41 10.04
N SER A 160 -0.08 -12.11 10.44
CA SER A 160 0.19 -11.13 11.50
C SER A 160 -0.07 -9.72 10.99
N ILE A 161 -0.69 -8.87 11.81
CA ILE A 161 -0.93 -7.46 11.47
C ILE A 161 0.38 -6.72 11.22
N GLN A 162 1.32 -6.82 12.16
CA GLN A 162 2.64 -6.20 12.01
C GLN A 162 3.37 -6.77 10.80
N GLY A 163 3.28 -8.09 10.60
CA GLY A 163 3.83 -8.75 9.41
C GLY A 163 3.31 -8.16 8.11
N LEU A 164 1.99 -7.97 7.99
CA LEU A 164 1.38 -7.38 6.79
C LEU A 164 1.84 -5.93 6.55
N ILE A 165 1.95 -5.12 7.60
CA ILE A 165 2.43 -3.73 7.51
C ILE A 165 3.90 -3.69 7.07
N LEU A 166 4.73 -4.56 7.64
CA LEU A 166 6.16 -4.65 7.31
C LEU A 166 6.37 -5.13 5.87
N GLU A 167 5.65 -6.16 5.44
CA GLU A 167 5.71 -6.67 4.07
C GLU A 167 5.23 -5.66 3.05
N ASN A 168 4.15 -4.94 3.37
CA ASN A 168 3.69 -3.84 2.52
C ASN A 168 4.76 -2.76 2.39
N SER A 169 5.37 -2.37 3.51
CA SER A 169 6.45 -1.38 3.53
C SER A 169 7.66 -1.85 2.70
N ALA A 170 8.05 -3.12 2.83
CA ALA A 170 9.14 -3.71 2.07
C ALA A 170 8.86 -3.70 0.55
N GLY A 171 7.62 -4.00 0.15
CA GLY A 171 7.21 -3.98 -1.25
C GLY A 171 7.07 -2.57 -1.84
N LEU A 172 6.68 -1.58 -1.03
CA LEU A 172 6.55 -0.18 -1.46
C LEU A 172 7.90 0.56 -1.53
N LEU A 173 8.88 0.16 -0.72
CA LEU A 173 10.14 0.87 -0.58
C LEU A 173 10.88 1.09 -1.92
N PRO A 174 11.05 0.08 -2.80
CA PRO A 174 11.71 0.29 -4.10
C PRO A 174 10.98 1.31 -4.96
N LEU A 175 9.65 1.26 -4.96
CA LEU A 175 8.79 2.14 -5.76
C LEU A 175 8.90 3.59 -5.30
N LEU A 176 8.77 3.83 -3.99
CA LEU A 176 8.88 5.17 -3.41
C LEU A 176 10.29 5.74 -3.52
N THR A 177 11.32 4.90 -3.39
CA THR A 177 12.72 5.33 -3.60
C THR A 177 12.93 5.81 -5.03
N GLU A 178 12.35 5.10 -6.00
CA GLU A 178 12.46 5.47 -7.41
C GLU A 178 11.72 6.77 -7.72
N VAL A 179 10.53 6.96 -7.15
CA VAL A 179 9.76 8.21 -7.23
C VAL A 179 10.53 9.37 -6.61
N ASP A 180 11.04 9.20 -5.39
CA ASP A 180 11.80 10.22 -4.67
C ASP A 180 13.05 10.66 -5.45
N ARG A 181 13.77 9.69 -6.03
CA ARG A 181 14.93 9.95 -6.90
C ARG A 181 14.53 10.75 -8.15
N ALA A 182 13.47 10.33 -8.84
CA ALA A 182 13.01 10.99 -10.06
C ALA A 182 12.54 12.43 -9.83
N LEU A 183 12.00 12.74 -8.65
CA LEU A 183 11.63 14.11 -8.26
C LEU A 183 12.86 15.02 -8.05
N ASN A 184 14.00 14.46 -7.64
CA ASN A 184 15.23 15.22 -7.41
C ASN A 184 16.04 15.48 -8.69
N GLU A 185 15.94 14.61 -9.70
CA GLU A 185 16.77 14.69 -10.92
C GLU A 185 16.69 16.06 -11.65
N PRO A 186 15.50 16.66 -11.88
CA PRO A 186 15.40 17.92 -12.63
C PRO A 186 16.08 19.10 -11.93
N GLU A 187 15.96 19.18 -10.60
CA GLU A 187 16.61 20.23 -9.82
C GLU A 187 18.14 20.09 -9.87
N MET A 188 18.67 18.87 -9.74
CA MET A 188 20.11 18.64 -9.86
C MET A 188 20.64 19.00 -11.24
N VAL A 189 19.94 18.64 -12.31
CA VAL A 189 20.30 18.99 -13.69
C VAL A 189 20.30 20.52 -13.86
N PHE A 190 19.26 21.21 -13.38
CA PHE A 190 19.17 22.67 -13.45
C PHE A 190 20.31 23.37 -12.70
N ARG A 191 20.61 22.95 -11.46
CA ARG A 191 21.69 23.51 -10.64
C ARG A 191 23.06 23.30 -11.29
N THR A 192 23.29 22.13 -11.88
CA THR A 192 24.55 21.79 -12.56
C THR A 192 24.75 22.66 -13.80
N LEU A 193 23.71 22.82 -14.63
CA LEU A 193 23.76 23.65 -15.84
C LEU A 193 23.90 25.15 -15.55
N SER A 194 23.46 25.63 -14.38
CA SER A 194 23.55 27.04 -14.00
C SER A 194 24.93 27.44 -13.46
N GLN A 195 25.82 26.47 -13.20
CA GLN A 195 27.17 26.69 -12.68
C GLN A 195 28.27 26.57 -13.75
N THR A 196 27.91 26.12 -14.95
CA THR A 196 28.76 26.03 -16.15
C THR A 196 28.46 27.15 -17.11
#